data_AF-A0A8X6JLX1-F1
#
_entry.id   AF-A0A8X6JLX1-F1
#
_cell.length_a   1.000
_cell.length_b   1.000
_cell.length_c   1.000
_cell.angle_alpha   90.00
_cell.angle_beta   90.00
_cell.angle_gamma   90.00
#
_symmetry.space_group_name_H-M   'P 1'
#
loop_
_entity.id
_entity.type
_entity.pdbx_description
1 polymer ?
#
loop_
_entity_poly.entity_id
_entity_poly.type
_entity_poly.pdbx_seq_one_letter_code
_entity_poly.pdbx_strand_id
1 'polypeptide(L)'
;AADKYQIFALKKQVISFISSIISASNVGDVLVLADTLQDADLKTVAQEFIFNHDQEIIPSPEWKRFVGSKCKLAAETMYEMYAKKMKIDI
;
A
#
# COMPACT_ATOMS: atom_id res chain seq x y z
N ALA A 1 27.31 11.88 -3.30
CA ALA A 1 26.23 12.58 -4.02
C ALA A 1 25.58 11.71 -5.11
N ALA A 2 26.25 10.68 -5.65
CA ALA A 2 25.68 9.80 -6.68
C ALA A 2 24.69 8.73 -6.15
N ASP A 3 24.90 8.22 -4.93
CA ASP A 3 24.10 7.11 -4.38
C ASP A 3 22.62 7.48 -4.16
N LYS A 4 22.35 8.74 -3.80
CA LYS A 4 21.00 9.23 -3.52
C LYS A 4 20.13 9.32 -4.78
N TYR A 5 20.74 9.57 -5.94
CA TYR A 5 20.03 9.67 -7.22
C TYR A 5 19.81 8.31 -7.88
N GLN A 6 20.75 7.36 -7.71
CA GLN A 6 20.55 5.98 -8.18
C GLN A 6 19.41 5.29 -7.43
N ILE A 7 19.31 5.45 -6.11
CA ILE A 7 18.20 4.91 -5.31
C ILE A 7 16.86 5.51 -5.75
N PHE A 8 16.82 6.79 -6.13
CA PHE A 8 15.61 7.47 -6.58
C PHE A 8 15.11 6.97 -7.95
N ALA A 9 16.02 6.74 -8.90
CA ALA A 9 15.67 6.21 -10.21
C ALA A 9 15.20 4.74 -10.13
N LEU A 10 15.88 3.92 -9.30
CA LEU A 10 15.47 2.56 -8.99
C LEU A 10 14.10 2.53 -8.30
N LYS A 11 13.86 3.41 -7.31
CA LYS A 11 12.55 3.54 -6.65
C LYS A 11 11.43 3.82 -7.64
N LYS A 12 11.60 4.74 -8.59
CA LYS A 12 10.55 5.02 -9.60
C LYS A 12 10.26 3.83 -10.51
N GLN A 13 11.28 3.09 -10.94
CA GLN A 13 11.08 1.86 -11.73
C GLN A 13 10.38 0.77 -10.91
N VAL A 14 10.75 0.61 -9.64
CA VAL A 14 10.12 -0.34 -8.71
C VAL A 14 8.67 0.04 -8.43
N ILE A 15 8.35 1.32 -8.21
CA ILE A 15 6.98 1.78 -8.02
C ILE A 15 6.14 1.54 -9.28
N SER A 16 6.64 1.89 -10.47
CA SER A 16 5.93 1.65 -11.73
C SER A 16 5.69 0.16 -12.00
N PHE A 17 6.64 -0.70 -11.62
CA PHE A 17 6.49 -2.14 -11.75
C PHE A 17 5.53 -2.70 -10.70
N ILE A 18 5.61 -2.25 -9.44
CA ILE A 18 4.69 -2.67 -8.38
C ILE A 18 3.26 -2.27 -8.70
N SER A 19 3.05 -1.07 -9.24
CA SER A 19 1.74 -0.65 -9.73
C SER A 19 1.19 -1.55 -10.85
N SER A 20 2.05 -2.26 -11.61
CA SER A 20 1.62 -3.21 -12.64
C SER A 20 1.44 -4.65 -12.12
N ILE A 21 1.94 -4.98 -10.93
CA ILE A 21 1.84 -6.33 -10.34
C ILE A 21 0.99 -6.38 -9.06
N ILE A 22 0.50 -5.24 -8.59
CA ILE A 22 -0.33 -5.17 -7.39
C ILE A 22 -1.62 -5.98 -7.59
N SER A 23 -1.95 -6.80 -6.60
CA SER A 23 -3.08 -7.71 -6.62
C SER A 23 -3.57 -7.95 -5.20
N ALA A 24 -4.76 -8.54 -5.06
CA ALA A 24 -5.34 -8.83 -3.75
C ALA A 24 -4.44 -9.72 -2.88
N SER A 25 -3.59 -10.54 -3.48
CA SER A 25 -2.72 -11.48 -2.76
C SER A 25 -1.43 -10.86 -2.23
N ASN A 26 -0.94 -9.77 -2.83
CA ASN A 26 0.36 -9.17 -2.51
C ASN A 26 0.27 -7.74 -1.96
N VAL A 27 -0.92 -7.14 -1.91
CA VAL A 27 -1.11 -5.75 -1.48
C VAL A 27 -0.63 -5.49 -0.04
N GLY A 28 -0.73 -6.49 0.84
CA GLY A 28 -0.18 -6.42 2.19
C GLY A 28 1.35 -6.31 2.19
N ASP A 29 2.04 -7.06 1.32
CA ASP A 29 3.50 -7.00 1.19
C ASP A 29 3.94 -5.66 0.59
N VAL A 30 3.15 -5.11 -0.34
CA VAL A 30 3.39 -3.76 -0.90
C VAL A 30 3.27 -2.70 0.19
N LEU A 31 2.28 -2.79 1.09
CA LEU A 31 2.18 -1.87 2.23
C LEU A 31 3.39 -1.97 3.16
N VAL A 32 3.86 -3.18 3.47
CA VAL A 32 5.08 -3.36 4.28
C VAL A 32 6.29 -2.75 3.60
N LEU A 33 6.42 -2.93 2.28
CA LEU A 33 7.52 -2.36 1.52
C LEU A 33 7.46 -0.83 1.53
N ALA A 34 6.27 -0.25 1.32
CA ALA A 34 6.07 1.20 1.35
C ALA A 34 6.41 1.80 2.72
N ASP A 35 5.98 1.16 3.81
CA ASP A 35 6.29 1.55 5.19
C ASP A 35 7.81 1.48 5.46
N THR A 36 8.45 0.39 5.05
CA THR A 36 9.90 0.16 5.21
C THR A 36 10.72 1.19 4.42
N LEU A 37 10.29 1.53 3.21
CA LEU A 37 10.96 2.50 2.33
C LEU A 37 10.58 3.96 2.63
N GLN A 38 9.70 4.18 3.61
CA GLN A 38 9.06 5.46 3.91
C GLN A 38 8.56 6.15 2.63
N ASP A 39 7.93 5.37 1.76
CA ASP A 39 7.50 5.78 0.43
C ASP A 39 6.00 6.07 0.43
N ALA A 40 5.66 7.35 0.66
CA ALA A 40 4.27 7.80 0.75
C ALA A 40 3.50 7.63 -0.56
N ASP A 41 4.17 7.75 -1.70
CA ASP A 41 3.55 7.56 -3.02
C ASP A 41 3.16 6.08 -3.20
N LEU A 42 4.07 5.15 -2.89
CA LEU A 42 3.78 3.72 -2.96
C LEU A 42 2.69 3.29 -1.96
N LYS A 43 2.70 3.87 -0.75
CA LYS A 43 1.65 3.62 0.26
C LYS A 43 0.28 4.08 -0.27
N THR A 44 0.24 5.25 -0.90
CA THR A 44 -1.00 5.79 -1.50
C THR A 44 -1.52 4.89 -2.61
N VAL A 45 -0.65 4.43 -3.53
CA VAL A 45 -1.04 3.50 -4.59
C VAL A 45 -1.64 2.21 -4.02
N ALA A 46 -1.02 1.63 -2.99
CA ALA A 46 -1.52 0.43 -2.35
C ALA A 46 -2.88 0.67 -1.68
N GLN A 47 -3.03 1.79 -0.97
CA GLN A 47 -4.29 2.17 -0.33
C GLN A 47 -5.43 2.39 -1.34
N GLU A 48 -5.15 3.03 -2.47
CA GLU A 48 -6.13 3.24 -3.53
C GLU A 48 -6.53 1.92 -4.19
N PHE A 49 -5.58 1.01 -4.39
CA PHE A 49 -5.90 -0.34 -4.87
C PHE A 49 -6.79 -1.09 -3.87
N ILE A 50 -6.47 -1.06 -2.57
CA ILE A 50 -7.32 -1.68 -1.54
C ILE A 50 -8.70 -1.05 -1.55
N PHE A 51 -8.79 0.28 -1.68
CA PHE A 51 -10.07 0.99 -1.70
C PHE A 51 -10.96 0.56 -2.88
N ASN A 52 -10.37 0.43 -4.07
CA ASN A 52 -11.11 0.06 -5.28
C ASN A 52 -11.52 -1.42 -5.33
N HIS A 53 -10.82 -2.27 -4.57
CA HIS A 53 -11.02 -3.73 -4.55
C HIS A 53 -11.35 -4.24 -3.13
N ASP A 54 -11.93 -3.40 -2.28
CA ASP A 54 -12.12 -3.67 -0.85
C ASP A 54 -12.98 -4.93 -0.59
N GLN A 55 -14.02 -5.13 -1.41
CA GLN A 55 -14.92 -6.28 -1.34
C GLN A 55 -14.21 -7.62 -1.59
N GLU A 56 -13.11 -7.63 -2.35
CA GLU A 56 -12.31 -8.82 -2.61
C GLU A 56 -11.20 -8.97 -1.57
N ILE A 57 -10.53 -7.85 -1.25
CA ILE A 57 -9.31 -7.85 -0.42
C ILE A 57 -9.64 -8.04 1.05
N ILE A 58 -10.58 -7.27 1.61
CA ILE A 58 -10.87 -7.31 3.05
C ILE A 58 -11.28 -8.70 3.56
N PRO A 59 -12.12 -9.49 2.85
CA PRO A 59 -12.45 -10.83 3.30
C PRO A 59 -11.36 -11.88 3.02
N SER A 60 -10.33 -11.54 2.23
CA SER A 60 -9.34 -12.51 1.74
C SER A 60 -8.48 -13.12 2.87
N PRO A 61 -8.05 -14.39 2.74
CA PRO A 61 -7.11 -15.00 3.66
C PRO A 61 -5.79 -14.24 3.77
N GLU A 62 -5.31 -13.66 2.66
CA GLU A 62 -4.06 -12.93 2.57
C GLU A 62 -4.13 -11.64 3.39
N TRP A 63 -5.23 -10.90 3.28
CA TRP A 63 -5.45 -9.70 4.08
C TRP A 63 -5.59 -10.05 5.56
N LYS A 64 -6.32 -11.11 5.91
CA LYS A 64 -6.41 -11.58 7.30
C LYS A 64 -5.06 -11.95 7.89
N ARG A 65 -4.20 -12.63 7.10
CA ARG A 65 -2.82 -12.94 7.50
C ARG A 65 -1.98 -11.68 7.68
N PHE A 66 -2.12 -10.71 6.77
CA PHE A 66 -1.48 -9.42 6.87
C PHE A 66 -1.88 -8.69 8.16
N VAL A 67 -3.18 -8.58 8.46
CA VAL A 67 -3.70 -7.98 9.70
C VAL A 67 -3.13 -8.67 10.94
N GLY A 68 -3.06 -10.01 10.94
CA GLY A 68 -2.50 -10.77 12.07
C GLY A 68 -1.01 -10.52 12.31
N SER A 69 -0.23 -10.27 11.24
CA SER A 69 1.22 -10.05 11.33
C SER A 69 1.64 -8.58 11.50
N LYS A 70 0.83 -7.65 10.95
CA LYS A 70 1.13 -6.21 10.85
C LYS A 70 -0.08 -5.38 11.27
N CYS A 71 -0.68 -5.72 12.41
CA CYS A 71 -1.94 -5.13 12.88
C CYS A 71 -1.93 -3.60 12.94
N LYS A 72 -0.83 -2.99 13.41
CA LYS A 72 -0.69 -1.53 13.47
C LYS A 72 -0.76 -0.90 12.07
N LEU A 73 0.03 -1.40 11.13
CA LEU A 73 0.07 -0.90 9.76
C LEU A 73 -1.28 -1.09 9.05
N ALA A 74 -1.93 -2.24 9.27
CA ALA A 74 -3.27 -2.49 8.74
C ALA A 74 -4.31 -1.51 9.32
N ALA A 75 -4.28 -1.27 10.64
CA ALA A 75 -5.19 -0.33 11.29
C ALA A 75 -4.98 1.12 10.80
N GLU A 76 -3.73 1.57 10.69
CA GLU A 76 -3.39 2.89 10.14
C GLU A 76 -3.86 3.02 8.69
N THR A 77 -3.63 1.99 7.87
CA THR A 77 -4.07 1.96 6.47
C THR A 77 -5.59 2.09 6.36
N MET A 78 -6.35 1.31 7.14
CA MET A 78 -7.80 1.39 7.15
C MET A 78 -8.29 2.76 7.64
N TYR A 79 -7.70 3.28 8.72
CA TYR A 79 -8.05 4.61 9.24
C TYR A 79 -7.85 5.70 8.18
N GLU A 80 -6.70 5.69 7.50
CA GLU A 80 -6.39 6.64 6.42
C GLU A 80 -7.39 6.53 5.26
N MET A 81 -7.75 5.31 4.86
CA MET A 81 -8.73 5.07 3.79
C MET A 81 -10.14 5.58 4.16
N TYR A 82 -10.65 5.27 5.36
CA TYR A 82 -11.97 5.73 5.80
C TYR A 82 -12.01 7.25 6.03
N ALA A 83 -10.93 7.82 6.57
CA ALA A 83 -10.81 9.27 6.70
C ALA A 83 -10.80 9.98 5.34
N LYS A 84 -10.17 9.38 4.31
CA LYS A 84 -10.22 9.88 2.92
C LYS A 84 -11.65 9.79 2.35
N LYS A 85 -12.37 8.68 2.59
CA LYS A 85 -13.77 8.51 2.16
C LYS A 85 -14.68 9.60 2.74
N MET A 86 -14.60 9.86 4.05
CA MET A 86 -15.38 10.90 4.71
C MET A 86 -15.08 12.33 4.21
N LYS A 87 -13.89 12.58 3.66
CA LYS A 87 -13.53 13.88 3.07
C LYS A 87 -13.97 14.03 1.62
N ILE A 88 -14.21 12.93 0.90
CA ILE A 88 -14.70 12.94 -0.48
C ILE A 88 -16.23 13.13 -0.52
N ASP A 89 -16.93 12.73 0.55
CA ASP A 89 -18.39 12.88 0.69
C ASP A 89 -18.85 14.28 1.18
N ILE A 90 -18.01 15.33 1.07
CA ILE A 90 -18.31 16.73 1.46
C ILE A 90 -18.22 17.66 0.24
#